data_AF-A0A968QS65-F1
#
_entry.id   AF-A0A968QS65-F1
#
_cell.length_a   1.000
_cell.length_b   1.000
_cell.length_c   1.000
_cell.angle_alpha   90.00
_cell.angle_beta   90.00
_cell.angle_gamma   90.00
#
_symmetry.space_group_name_H-M   'P 1'
#
loop_
_entity.id
_entity.type
_entity.pdbx_description
1 polymer ?
#
loop_
_entity_poly.entity_id
_entity_poly.type
_entity_poly.pdbx_seq_one_letter_code
_entity_poly.pdbx_strand_id
1 'polypeptide(L)' 'MSIRRVKKTIAQNGMNITSLAKATGYTRSHISNVIHGHFKSPKAREAIANALNIESQKLWGKGKEA' A
#
# COMPACT_ATOMS: atom_id res chain seq x y z
N MET A 1 9.45 -3.27 -7.31
CA MET A 1 9.63 -2.27 -6.22
C MET A 1 9.97 -3.04 -4.95
N SER A 2 10.82 -2.51 -4.07
CA SER A 2 11.15 -3.18 -2.80
C SER A 2 10.05 -2.93 -1.77
N ILE A 3 9.62 -3.98 -1.05
CA ILE A 3 8.65 -3.93 0.06
C ILE A 3 9.01 -2.82 1.08
N ARG A 4 10.32 -2.57 1.27
CA ARG A 4 10.82 -1.52 2.16
C ARG A 4 10.36 -0.12 1.75
N ARG A 5 10.27 0.19 0.44
CA ARG A 5 9.79 1.51 -0.03
C ARG A 5 8.32 1.72 0.33
N VAL A 6 7.46 0.73 0.07
CA VAL A 6 6.02 0.80 0.38
C VAL A 6 5.81 1.00 1.89
N LYS A 7 6.50 0.23 2.73
CA LYS A 7 6.43 0.40 4.19
C LYS A 7 6.93 1.77 4.65
N LYS A 8 8.00 2.30 4.03
CA LYS A 8 8.51 3.64 4.32
C LYS A 8 7.47 4.72 3.97
N THR A 9 6.86 4.64 2.79
CA THR A 9 5.80 5.58 2.37
C THR A 9 4.60 5.53 3.31
N ILE A 10 4.18 4.33 3.73
CA ILE A 10 3.11 4.15 4.73
C ILE A 10 3.46 4.88 6.04
N ALA A 11 4.68 4.66 6.55
CA ALA A 11 5.14 5.29 7.79
C ALA A 11 5.30 6.81 7.67
N GLN A 12 5.78 7.31 6.52
CA GLN A 12 5.89 8.75 6.23
C GLN A 12 4.53 9.47 6.21
N ASN A 13 3.44 8.75 5.91
CA ASN A 13 2.07 9.26 5.99
C ASN A 13 1.45 9.06 7.38
N GLY A 14 2.23 8.70 8.40
CA GLY A 14 1.73 8.46 9.75
C GLY A 14 0.81 7.24 9.87
N MET A 15 0.75 6.39 8.83
CA MET A 15 -0.10 5.21 8.82
C MET A 15 0.68 3.95 9.20
N ASN A 16 -0.06 2.93 9.65
CA ASN A 16 0.45 1.58 9.84
C ASN A 16 -0.54 0.57 9.22
N ILE A 17 -0.17 -0.71 9.18
CA ILE A 17 -1.01 -1.77 8.57
C ILE A 17 -2.39 -1.85 9.25
N THR A 18 -2.48 -1.60 10.56
CA THR A 18 -3.76 -1.58 11.29
C THR A 18 -4.63 -0.41 10.87
N SER A 19 -4.04 0.79 10.74
CA SER A 19 -4.76 1.98 10.27
C SER A 19 -5.25 1.79 8.83
N LEU A 20 -4.42 1.21 7.97
CA LEU A 20 -4.80 0.86 6.60
C LEU A 20 -5.94 -0.16 6.55
N ALA A 21 -5.89 -1.20 7.39
CA ALA A 21 -6.96 -2.17 7.49
C ALA A 21 -8.30 -1.51 7.86
N LYS A 22 -8.29 -0.60 8.85
CA LYS A 22 -9.48 0.18 9.24
C LYS A 22 -9.97 1.10 8.13
N ALA A 23 -9.06 1.80 7.43
CA ALA A 23 -9.42 2.74 6.37
C ALA A 23 -9.94 2.05 5.10
N THR A 24 -9.47 0.83 4.81
CA THR A 24 -9.78 0.12 3.57
C THR A 24 -10.87 -0.95 3.73
N GLY A 25 -11.23 -1.30 4.96
CA GLY A 25 -12.17 -2.39 5.27
C GLY A 25 -11.61 -3.80 5.09
N TYR A 26 -10.33 -3.95 4.70
CA TYR A 26 -9.68 -5.25 4.60
C TYR A 26 -9.07 -5.70 5.92
N THR A 27 -8.89 -7.01 6.06
CA THR A 27 -8.18 -7.57 7.21
C THR A 27 -6.69 -7.18 7.18
N ARG A 28 -6.09 -7.06 8.37
CA ARG A 28 -4.67 -6.74 8.53
C ARG A 28 -3.77 -7.72 7.78
N SER A 29 -4.10 -9.00 7.79
CA SER A 29 -3.38 -10.06 7.07
C SER A 29 -3.49 -9.89 5.55
N HIS A 30 -4.67 -9.52 5.04
CA HIS A 30 -4.85 -9.26 3.60
C HIS A 30 -3.98 -8.07 3.15
N ILE A 31 -4.02 -6.95 3.88
CA ILE A 31 -3.16 -5.79 3.60
C ILE A 31 -1.68 -6.16 3.65
N SER A 32 -1.26 -6.93 4.65
CA SER A 32 0.12 -7.41 4.75
C SER A 32 0.51 -8.25 3.53
N ASN A 33 -0.33 -9.21 3.12
CA ASN A 33 -0.06 -10.06 1.96
C ASN A 33 0.02 -9.26 0.65
N VAL A 34 -0.79 -8.20 0.51
CA VAL A 34 -0.72 -7.30 -0.65
C VAL A 34 0.58 -6.48 -0.65
N ILE A 35 0.97 -5.92 0.51
CA ILE A 35 2.21 -5.14 0.66
C ILE A 35 3.46 -5.97 0.39
N HIS A 36 3.49 -7.21 0.89
CA HIS A 36 4.61 -8.12 0.67
C HIS A 36 4.56 -8.78 -0.72
N GLY A 37 3.51 -8.52 -1.51
CA GLY A 37 3.38 -9.02 -2.88
C GLY A 37 2.93 -10.47 -3.00
N HIS A 38 2.57 -11.13 -1.89
CA HIS A 38 1.98 -12.47 -1.88
C HIS A 38 0.63 -12.49 -2.62
N PHE A 39 -0.17 -11.43 -2.46
CA PHE A 39 -1.45 -11.28 -3.15
C PHE A 39 -1.39 -10.17 -4.22
N LYS A 40 -1.76 -10.53 -5.45
CA LYS A 40 -1.99 -9.57 -6.53
C LYS A 40 -3.46 -9.17 -6.53
N SER A 41 -3.82 -8.20 -5.68
CA SER A 41 -5.17 -7.63 -5.62
C SER A 41 -5.11 -6.16 -6.06
N PRO A 42 -5.50 -5.84 -7.33
CA PRO A 42 -5.54 -4.47 -7.81
C PRO A 42 -6.45 -3.57 -6.96
N LYS A 43 -7.63 -4.07 -6.59
CA LYS A 43 -8.59 -3.35 -5.73
C LYS A 43 -8.00 -2.99 -4.36
N ALA A 44 -7.30 -3.93 -3.71
CA ALA A 44 -6.68 -3.65 -2.42
C ALA A 44 -5.50 -2.68 -2.55
N ARG A 45 -4.74 -2.74 -3.66
CA ARG A 45 -3.65 -1.80 -3.94
C ARG A 45 -4.16 -0.38 -4.15
N GLU A 46 -5.26 -0.21 -4.87
CA GLU A 46 -5.94 1.08 -5.04
C GLU A 46 -6.51 1.58 -3.72
N ALA A 47 -7.17 0.72 -2.93
CA ALA A 47 -7.70 1.11 -1.63
C ALA A 47 -6.59 1.60 -0.67
N ILE A 48 -5.44 0.92 -0.63
CA ILE A 48 -4.28 1.36 0.15
C ILE A 48 -3.74 2.70 -0.36
N ALA A 49 -3.65 2.87 -1.67
CA ALA A 49 -3.16 4.09 -2.29
C ALA A 49 -4.09 5.29 -1.98
N ASN A 50 -5.40 5.09 -2.11
CA ASN A 50 -6.42 6.07 -1.76
C ASN A 50 -6.39 6.42 -0.26
N ALA A 51 -6.21 5.43 0.62
CA ALA A 51 -6.07 5.67 2.06
C ALA A 51 -4.84 6.52 2.39
N LEU A 52 -3.77 6.41 1.60
CA LEU A 52 -2.56 7.22 1.72
C LEU A 52 -2.63 8.54 0.95
N ASN A 53 -3.74 8.80 0.25
CA ASN A 53 -3.89 9.93 -0.67
C ASN A 53 -2.76 10.03 -1.71
N ILE A 54 -2.33 8.88 -2.24
CA ILE A 54 -1.26 8.76 -3.24
C ILE A 54 -1.79 7.94 -4.41
N GLU A 55 -1.36 8.25 -5.63
CA GLU A 55 -1.70 7.42 -6.78
C GLU A 55 -1.14 5.99 -6.65
N SER A 56 -1.97 4.99 -6.98
CA SER A 56 -1.58 3.57 -6.95
C SER A 56 -0.34 3.31 -7.83
N GLN A 57 -0.21 3.98 -8.97
CA GLN A 57 0.99 3.89 -9.82
C GLN A 57 2.24 4.49 -9.17
N LYS A 58 2.10 5.55 -8.36
CA LYS A 58 3.22 6.13 -7.62
C LYS A 58 3.65 5.23 -6.45
N LEU A 59 2.70 4.54 -5.83
CA LEU A 59 2.95 3.63 -4.72
C LEU A 59 3.48 2.25 -5.15
N TRP A 60 3.00 1.73 -6.29
CA TRP A 60 3.29 0.36 -6.75
C TRP A 60 3.99 0.29 -8.11
N GLY A 61 3.88 1.32 -8.94
CA GLY A 61 4.50 1.38 -10.26
C GLY A 61 6.01 1.48 -10.16
N LYS A 62 6.70 1.01 -11.21
CA LYS A 62 8.13 1.29 -11.36
C LYS A 62 8.26 2.79 -11.58
N GLY A 63 8.79 3.53 -10.61
CA GLY A 63 9.10 4.94 -10.79
C GLY A 63 9.83 5.10 -12.12
N LYS A 64 9.21 5.80 -13.07
CA LYS A 64 9.99 6.50 -14.08
C LYS A 64 10.55 7.70 -13.33
N GLU A 65 11.77 7.56 -12.85
CA GLU A 65 12.66 8.72 -12.77
C GLU A 65 12.76 9.20 -14.23
N ALA A 66 12.03 10.28 -14.52
CA ALA A 66 12.24 11.10 -15.70
C ALA A 66 13.22 12.20 -15.30
#